data_AF-A0A5C8B5L6-F1
#
_entry.id   AF-A0A5C8B5L6-F1
#
_cell.length_a   1.000
_cell.length_b   1.000
_cell.length_c   1.000
_cell.angle_alpha   90.00
_cell.angle_beta   90.00
_cell.angle_gamma   90.00
#
_symmetry.space_group_name_H-M   'P 1'
#
loop_
_entity.id
_entity.type
_entity.pdbx_description
1 polymer ?
#
loop_
_entity_poly.entity_id
_entity_poly.type
_entity_poly.pdbx_seq_one_letter_code
_entity_poly.pdbx_strand_id
1 'polypeptide(L)'
;MNVIKHSQWKSFTWLVKREYWQNRGLFLWAPILIAIGFFCMFLFVEFVGKEVMNPDHRAWMQREFGMSEASQMMVRSTRIVVTDMSRFILQASLFISALFSSYYLFGSLSNERKDRSILFWKSMPVSDTLEVLSKLVFPLLISPLLTLVVATLGYLLAALLVATATLASSQDLFAAVLYNESLYRLPLQYLTLLPFYMAWSLPCVGWFLLVSAWSKSRVFPWAIGMPMILSLFIGFAIHPNGANTAGMKFITRVLLRITSANLPGSWVVQVPPDLLQKFDPKLELGLFSPHVLTESAWYCVHDFSLLFGAMAGIIMIILAIRRRRYSDVLA
;
A
#
# COMPACT_ATOMS: atom_id res chain seq x y z
N MET A 1 10.61 17.88 34.66
CA MET A 1 10.39 16.69 33.80
C MET A 1 9.29 16.91 32.73
N ASN A 2 8.18 17.58 33.04
CA ASN A 2 7.11 17.86 32.06
C ASN A 2 7.50 18.86 30.94
N VAL A 3 8.34 19.86 31.23
CA VAL A 3 8.79 20.86 30.22
C VAL A 3 9.65 20.21 29.12
N ILE A 4 10.50 19.25 29.48
CA ILE A 4 11.38 18.54 28.53
C ILE A 4 10.56 17.59 27.65
N LYS A 5 9.56 16.89 28.19
CA LYS A 5 8.64 16.05 27.40
C LYS A 5 7.79 16.88 26.42
N HIS A 6 7.26 18.03 26.84
CA HIS A 6 6.51 18.93 25.94
C HIS A 6 7.37 19.45 24.78
N SER A 7 8.68 19.63 25.00
CA SER A 7 9.62 20.01 23.94
C SER A 7 9.79 18.91 22.89
N GLN A 8 9.97 17.64 23.29
CA GLN A 8 10.25 16.55 22.35
C GLN A 8 9.10 16.24 21.39
N TRP A 9 7.84 16.29 21.86
CA TRP A 9 6.68 16.13 20.99
C TRP A 9 6.58 17.24 19.94
N LYS A 10 6.81 18.50 20.36
CA LYS A 10 6.85 19.63 19.42
C LYS A 10 7.96 19.44 18.39
N SER A 11 9.17 19.09 18.83
CA SER A 11 10.29 18.79 17.93
C SER A 11 9.93 17.69 16.93
N PHE A 12 9.37 16.57 17.38
CA PHE A 12 8.96 15.48 16.50
C PHE A 12 7.92 15.92 15.46
N THR A 13 6.89 16.67 15.86
CA THR A 13 5.89 17.17 14.90
C THR A 13 6.49 18.10 13.86
N TRP A 14 7.50 18.90 14.24
CA TRP A 14 8.22 19.76 13.30
C TRP A 14 9.09 18.97 12.33
N LEU A 15 9.76 17.90 12.78
CA LEU A 15 10.51 17.01 11.90
C LEU A 15 9.61 16.36 10.86
N VAL A 16 8.45 15.85 11.29
CA VAL A 16 7.46 15.28 10.37
C VAL A 16 6.95 16.35 9.38
N LYS A 17 6.61 17.55 9.85
CA LYS A 17 6.20 18.65 8.94
C LYS A 17 7.28 19.01 7.92
N ARG A 18 8.53 19.13 8.37
CA ARG A 18 9.68 19.42 7.51
C ARG A 18 9.81 18.35 6.42
N GLU A 19 9.79 17.09 6.82
CA GLU A 19 9.96 15.96 5.91
C GLU A 19 8.85 15.90 4.87
N TYR A 20 7.61 16.21 5.29
CA TYR A 20 6.46 16.34 4.39
C TYR A 20 6.63 17.49 3.40
N TRP A 21 7.12 18.66 3.84
CA TRP A 21 7.33 19.81 2.95
C TRP A 21 8.44 19.55 1.93
N GLN A 22 9.53 18.92 2.35
CA GLN A 22 10.62 18.55 1.45
C GLN A 22 10.19 17.54 0.39
N ASN A 23 9.31 16.60 0.76
CA ASN A 23 8.87 15.50 -0.12
C ASN A 23 7.41 15.66 -0.57
N ARG A 24 6.89 16.90 -0.62
CA ARG A 24 5.49 17.17 -0.94
C ARG A 24 5.10 16.66 -2.33
N GLY A 25 6.04 16.72 -3.29
CA GLY A 25 5.90 16.12 -4.62
C GLY A 25 5.51 14.65 -4.55
N LEU A 26 6.23 13.88 -3.73
CA LEU A 26 6.04 12.45 -3.64
C LEU A 26 4.80 12.08 -2.82
N PHE A 27 4.59 12.71 -1.66
CA PHE A 27 3.55 12.28 -0.74
C PHE A 27 2.17 12.86 -1.05
N LEU A 28 2.08 14.08 -1.59
CA LEU A 28 0.79 14.71 -1.90
C LEU A 28 0.44 14.58 -3.39
N TRP A 29 1.36 14.98 -4.27
CA TRP A 29 1.07 15.03 -5.69
C TRP A 29 0.99 13.64 -6.32
N ALA A 30 1.79 12.67 -5.87
CA ALA A 30 1.69 11.31 -6.43
C ALA A 30 0.31 10.68 -6.19
N PRO A 31 -0.25 10.62 -4.96
CA PRO A 31 -1.61 10.10 -4.77
C PRO A 31 -2.68 10.87 -5.55
N ILE A 32 -2.55 12.19 -5.68
CA ILE A 32 -3.50 13.02 -6.45
C ILE A 32 -3.45 12.67 -7.94
N LEU A 33 -2.26 12.62 -8.54
CA LEU A 33 -2.09 12.28 -9.95
C LEU A 33 -2.56 10.85 -10.26
N ILE A 34 -2.28 9.91 -9.36
CA ILE A 34 -2.77 8.53 -9.45
C ILE A 34 -4.30 8.51 -9.40
N ALA A 35 -4.91 9.23 -8.45
CA ALA A 35 -6.35 9.30 -8.32
C ALA A 35 -7.01 9.97 -9.54
N ILE A 36 -6.40 11.02 -10.10
CA ILE A 36 -6.86 11.65 -11.35
C ILE A 36 -6.78 10.66 -12.51
N GLY A 37 -5.65 9.94 -12.66
CA GLY A 37 -5.48 8.94 -13.71
C GLY A 37 -6.54 7.83 -13.63
N PHE A 38 -6.78 7.30 -12.44
CA PHE A 38 -7.81 6.29 -12.22
C PHE A 38 -9.24 6.82 -12.33
N PHE A 39 -9.48 8.07 -11.94
CA PHE A 39 -10.74 8.75 -12.17
C PHE A 39 -11.02 8.86 -13.68
N CYS A 40 -10.04 9.29 -14.48
CA CYS A 40 -10.15 9.31 -15.94
C CYS A 40 -10.39 7.91 -16.51
N MET A 41 -9.70 6.89 -15.99
CA MET A 41 -9.93 5.49 -16.38
C MET A 41 -11.36 5.03 -16.07
N PHE A 42 -11.89 5.39 -14.89
CA PHE A 42 -13.27 5.07 -14.50
C PHE A 42 -14.27 5.69 -15.48
N LEU A 43 -14.10 6.98 -15.83
CA LEU A 43 -14.94 7.66 -16.80
C LEU A 43 -14.80 7.06 -18.21
N PHE A 44 -13.60 6.63 -18.59
CA PHE A 44 -13.36 5.96 -19.87
C PHE A 44 -14.10 4.61 -19.94
N VAL A 45 -14.08 3.82 -18.87
CA VAL A 45 -14.83 2.55 -18.79
C VAL A 45 -16.33 2.81 -18.91
N GLU A 46 -16.86 3.84 -18.25
CA GLU A 46 -18.26 4.24 -18.40
C GLU A 46 -18.57 4.67 -19.85
N PHE A 47 -17.69 5.45 -20.48
CA PHE A 47 -17.85 5.88 -21.86
C PHE A 47 -17.90 4.68 -22.83
N VAL A 48 -16.93 3.77 -22.74
CA VAL A 48 -16.92 2.52 -23.52
C VAL A 48 -18.13 1.65 -23.19
N GLY A 49 -18.53 1.59 -21.92
CA GLY A 49 -19.71 0.85 -21.47
C GLY A 49 -20.99 1.33 -22.14
N LYS A 50 -21.15 2.64 -22.35
CA LYS A 50 -22.29 3.20 -23.10
C LYS A 50 -22.28 2.81 -24.57
N GLU A 51 -21.12 2.81 -25.21
CA GLU A 51 -20.98 2.41 -26.62
C GLU A 51 -21.24 0.92 -26.84
N VAL A 52 -20.74 0.06 -25.93
CA VAL A 52 -21.01 -1.39 -25.98
C VAL A 52 -22.48 -1.69 -25.63
N MET A 53 -23.06 -0.96 -24.69
CA MET A 53 -24.50 -1.00 -24.36
C MET A 53 -25.32 -0.08 -25.27
N ASN A 54 -25.09 -0.21 -26.58
CA ASN A 54 -25.85 0.49 -27.62
C ASN A 54 -27.36 0.22 -27.45
N PRO A 55 -28.28 1.10 -27.92
CA PRO A 55 -29.72 0.91 -27.82
C PRO A 55 -30.18 -0.46 -28.35
N ASP A 56 -29.50 -1.02 -29.34
CA ASP A 56 -29.79 -2.34 -29.90
C ASP A 56 -29.55 -3.49 -28.91
N HIS A 57 -28.48 -3.43 -28.12
CA HIS A 57 -28.18 -4.44 -27.11
C HIS A 57 -29.20 -4.39 -25.97
N ARG A 58 -29.65 -3.19 -25.62
CA ARG A 58 -30.72 -2.96 -24.63
C ARG A 58 -32.07 -3.46 -25.16
N ALA A 59 -32.40 -3.13 -26.41
CA ALA A 59 -33.63 -3.58 -27.06
C ALA A 59 -33.65 -5.10 -27.29
N TRP A 60 -32.48 -5.72 -27.48
CA TRP A 60 -32.36 -7.17 -27.49
C TRP A 60 -32.63 -7.77 -26.09
N MET A 61 -32.00 -7.26 -25.03
CA MET A 61 -32.25 -7.75 -23.66
C MET A 61 -33.71 -7.61 -23.24
N GLN A 62 -34.35 -6.49 -23.58
CA GLN A 62 -35.76 -6.25 -23.29
C GLN A 62 -36.70 -7.20 -24.05
N ARG A 63 -36.34 -7.60 -25.28
CA ARG A 63 -37.12 -8.56 -26.07
C ARG A 63 -36.99 -9.98 -25.56
N GLU A 64 -35.78 -10.38 -25.15
CA GLU A 64 -35.49 -11.77 -24.75
C GLU A 64 -35.92 -12.07 -23.31
N PHE A 65 -35.62 -11.17 -22.36
CA PHE A 65 -35.85 -11.38 -20.93
C PHE A 65 -37.05 -10.59 -20.38
N GLY A 66 -37.65 -9.71 -21.19
CA GLY A 66 -38.69 -8.79 -20.74
C GLY A 66 -38.13 -7.56 -20.02
N MET A 67 -38.97 -6.52 -19.88
CA MET A 67 -38.56 -5.19 -19.39
C MET A 67 -38.07 -5.21 -17.93
N SER A 68 -38.74 -5.96 -17.06
CA SER A 68 -38.43 -6.01 -15.63
C SER A 68 -37.12 -6.74 -15.35
N GLU A 69 -36.89 -7.90 -15.96
CA GLU A 69 -35.67 -8.68 -15.77
C GLU A 69 -34.46 -7.96 -16.38
N ALA A 70 -34.59 -7.38 -17.57
CA ALA A 70 -33.52 -6.62 -18.21
C ALA A 70 -33.06 -5.42 -17.35
N SER A 71 -34.00 -4.71 -16.69
CA SER A 71 -33.66 -3.62 -15.78
C SER A 71 -32.94 -4.12 -14.52
N GLN A 72 -33.40 -5.22 -13.92
CA GLN A 72 -32.74 -5.82 -12.75
C GLN A 72 -31.33 -6.32 -13.07
N MET A 73 -31.13 -6.93 -14.24
CA MET A 73 -29.80 -7.36 -14.70
C MET A 73 -28.85 -6.17 -14.86
N MET A 74 -29.33 -5.04 -15.40
CA MET A 74 -28.54 -3.82 -15.55
C MET A 74 -28.18 -3.20 -14.20
N VAL A 75 -29.12 -3.13 -13.26
CA VAL A 75 -28.84 -2.68 -11.88
C VAL A 75 -27.77 -3.56 -11.22
N ARG A 76 -27.88 -4.89 -11.39
CA ARG A 76 -26.92 -5.84 -10.83
C ARG A 76 -25.53 -5.68 -11.44
N SER A 77 -25.43 -5.56 -12.76
CA SER A 77 -24.14 -5.39 -13.45
C SER A 77 -23.48 -4.07 -13.07
N THR A 78 -24.22 -2.97 -13.03
CA THR A 78 -23.71 -1.66 -12.58
C THR A 78 -23.17 -1.72 -11.15
N ARG A 79 -23.89 -2.36 -10.21
CA ARG A 79 -23.41 -2.53 -8.83
C ARG A 79 -22.10 -3.32 -8.75
N ILE A 80 -21.94 -4.37 -9.56
CA ILE A 80 -20.71 -5.15 -9.63
C ILE A 80 -19.57 -4.30 -10.19
N VAL A 81 -19.77 -3.63 -11.33
CA VAL A 81 -18.75 -2.78 -11.97
C VAL A 81 -18.27 -1.67 -11.02
N VAL A 82 -19.19 -0.96 -10.36
CA VAL A 82 -18.84 0.11 -9.41
C VAL A 82 -18.05 -0.43 -8.23
N THR A 83 -18.41 -1.61 -7.72
CA THR A 83 -17.69 -2.26 -6.62
C THR A 83 -16.29 -2.69 -7.05
N ASP A 84 -16.16 -3.29 -8.24
CA ASP A 84 -14.90 -3.82 -8.73
C ASP A 84 -13.92 -2.71 -9.09
N MET A 85 -14.42 -1.65 -9.73
CA MET A 85 -13.65 -0.46 -10.05
C MET A 85 -13.21 0.30 -8.80
N SER A 86 -14.09 0.55 -7.82
CA SER A 86 -13.69 1.23 -6.58
C SER A 86 -12.63 0.43 -5.81
N ARG A 87 -12.75 -0.91 -5.75
CA ARG A 87 -11.72 -1.80 -5.19
C ARG A 87 -10.39 -1.67 -5.93
N PHE A 88 -10.42 -1.76 -7.26
CA PHE A 88 -9.22 -1.68 -8.10
C PHE A 88 -8.51 -0.35 -7.92
N ILE A 89 -9.24 0.77 -8.02
CA ILE A 89 -8.68 2.11 -7.87
C ILE A 89 -8.01 2.26 -6.50
N LEU A 90 -8.67 1.82 -5.43
CA LEU A 90 -8.14 1.93 -4.07
C LEU A 90 -6.87 1.09 -3.88
N GLN A 91 -6.90 -0.18 -4.30
CA GLN A 91 -5.76 -1.10 -4.18
C GLN A 91 -4.57 -0.64 -5.02
N ALA A 92 -4.80 -0.30 -6.28
CA ALA A 92 -3.75 0.15 -7.17
C ALA A 92 -3.14 1.47 -6.68
N SER A 93 -3.95 2.41 -6.19
CA SER A 93 -3.46 3.66 -5.60
C SER A 93 -2.58 3.41 -4.38
N LEU A 94 -3.03 2.56 -3.45
CA LEU A 94 -2.27 2.19 -2.26
C LEU A 94 -0.97 1.46 -2.62
N PHE A 95 -1.00 0.58 -3.62
CA PHE A 95 0.17 -0.14 -4.11
C PHE A 95 1.22 0.81 -4.71
N ILE A 96 0.81 1.71 -5.59
CA ILE A 96 1.73 2.68 -6.22
C ILE A 96 2.28 3.66 -5.17
N SER A 97 1.45 4.13 -4.23
CA SER A 97 1.89 4.97 -3.11
C SER A 97 2.93 4.25 -2.23
N ALA A 98 2.74 2.95 -2.00
CA ALA A 98 3.72 2.13 -1.28
C ALA A 98 5.06 2.01 -2.03
N LEU A 99 5.05 1.92 -3.37
CA LEU A 99 6.29 1.95 -4.16
C LEU A 99 7.02 3.29 -4.01
N PHE A 100 6.29 4.41 -4.09
CA PHE A 100 6.88 5.74 -3.90
C PHE A 100 7.43 5.93 -2.48
N SER A 101 6.71 5.52 -1.45
CA SER A 101 7.20 5.59 -0.07
C SER A 101 8.43 4.70 0.16
N SER A 102 8.51 3.55 -0.50
CA SER A 102 9.70 2.69 -0.50
C SER A 102 10.90 3.37 -1.18
N TYR A 103 10.66 4.04 -2.32
CA TYR A 103 11.68 4.82 -3.00
C TYR A 103 12.22 5.97 -2.13
N TYR A 104 11.33 6.66 -1.40
CA TYR A 104 11.72 7.68 -0.44
C TYR A 104 12.68 7.13 0.63
N LEU A 105 12.39 5.95 1.19
CA LEU A 105 13.24 5.34 2.21
C LEU A 105 14.66 5.10 1.72
N PHE A 106 14.85 4.71 0.45
CA PHE A 106 16.18 4.54 -0.13
C PHE A 106 17.02 5.82 -0.05
N GLY A 107 16.43 6.97 -0.40
CA GLY A 107 17.12 8.26 -0.38
C GLY A 107 17.26 8.88 1.01
N SER A 108 16.36 8.56 1.94
CA SER A 108 16.09 9.36 3.13
C SER A 108 17.30 9.62 4.06
N LEU A 109 18.12 8.61 4.37
CA LEU A 109 19.32 8.79 5.21
C LEU A 109 20.60 8.92 4.39
N SER A 110 20.62 8.33 3.19
CA SER A 110 21.80 8.35 2.33
C SER A 110 22.05 9.73 1.72
N ASN A 111 20.99 10.46 1.33
CA ASN A 111 21.11 11.79 0.76
C ASN A 111 21.54 12.81 1.80
N GLU A 112 21.09 12.70 3.06
CA GLU A 112 21.55 13.59 4.15
C GLU A 112 23.07 13.53 4.38
N ARG A 113 23.68 12.35 4.17
CA ARG A 113 25.14 12.20 4.26
C ARG A 113 25.86 12.77 3.05
N LYS A 114 25.30 12.58 1.84
CA LYS A 114 25.86 13.13 0.60
C LYS A 114 25.85 14.65 0.62
N ASP A 115 24.75 15.23 1.08
CA ASP A 115 24.55 16.69 1.11
C ASP A 115 25.16 17.34 2.36
N ARG A 116 25.79 16.54 3.24
CA ARG A 116 26.36 16.95 4.54
C ARG A 116 25.37 17.65 5.48
N SER A 117 24.07 17.60 5.18
CA SER A 117 23.01 18.17 6.03
C SER A 117 22.91 17.47 7.38
N ILE A 118 23.43 16.24 7.49
CA ILE A 118 23.58 15.52 8.76
C ILE A 118 24.34 16.33 9.83
N LEU A 119 25.33 17.14 9.47
CA LEU A 119 26.09 17.97 10.42
C LEU A 119 25.23 19.10 11.02
N PHE A 120 24.34 19.67 10.21
CA PHE A 120 23.37 20.67 10.65
C PHE A 120 22.30 20.05 11.56
N TRP A 121 21.81 18.85 11.24
CA TRP A 121 20.83 18.17 12.10
C TRP A 121 21.42 17.75 13.45
N LYS A 122 22.72 17.44 13.50
CA LYS A 122 23.42 17.11 14.75
C LYS A 122 23.73 18.32 15.63
N SER A 123 23.84 19.52 15.05
CA SER A 123 23.99 20.74 15.85
C SER A 123 22.66 21.25 16.43
N MET A 124 21.52 20.78 15.90
CA MET A 124 20.22 21.07 16.49
C MET A 124 19.92 20.21 17.73
N PRO A 125 19.10 20.72 18.68
CA PRO A 125 18.73 20.00 19.90
C PRO A 125 17.68 18.90 19.63
N VAL A 126 17.96 18.02 18.68
CA VAL A 126 17.10 16.92 18.23
C VAL A 126 17.86 15.61 18.35
N SER A 127 17.21 14.58 18.90
CA SER A 127 17.82 13.24 19.01
C SER A 127 17.80 12.51 17.67
N ASP A 128 18.87 11.76 17.37
CA ASP A 128 18.94 10.83 16.23
C ASP A 128 17.75 9.85 16.19
N THR A 129 17.20 9.49 17.35
CA THR A 129 16.02 8.63 17.45
C THR A 129 14.80 9.30 16.82
N LEU A 130 14.50 10.55 17.20
CA LEU A 130 13.38 11.32 16.67
C LEU A 130 13.53 11.56 15.16
N GLU A 131 14.77 11.76 14.70
CA GLU A 131 15.09 11.96 13.29
C GLU A 131 14.83 10.72 12.43
N VAL A 132 15.19 9.53 12.92
CA VAL A 132 14.89 8.27 12.20
C VAL A 132 13.41 7.92 12.30
N LEU A 133 12.80 8.09 13.49
CA LEU A 133 11.38 7.80 13.69
C LEU A 133 10.48 8.70 12.84
N SER A 134 10.85 9.97 12.61
CA SER A 134 10.04 10.89 11.78
C SER A 134 9.92 10.38 10.34
N LYS A 135 10.97 9.72 9.82
CA LYS A 135 11.00 9.11 8.48
C LYS A 135 10.15 7.84 8.38
N LEU A 136 9.98 7.10 9.48
CA LEU A 136 9.11 5.91 9.54
C LEU A 136 7.63 6.25 9.41
N VAL A 137 7.21 7.41 9.94
CA VAL A 137 5.79 7.81 9.94
C VAL A 137 5.23 7.90 8.52
N PHE A 138 6.08 8.22 7.54
CA PHE A 138 5.66 8.38 6.15
C PHE A 138 5.15 7.10 5.49
N PRO A 139 5.99 6.07 5.27
CA PRO A 139 5.54 4.81 4.67
C PRO A 139 4.49 4.08 5.53
N LEU A 140 4.61 4.17 6.87
CA LEU A 140 3.74 3.42 7.76
C LEU A 140 2.35 4.04 7.92
N LEU A 141 2.23 5.37 7.93
CA LEU A 141 0.99 6.05 8.32
C LEU A 141 0.56 7.13 7.31
N ILE A 142 1.40 8.12 7.03
CA ILE A 142 0.97 9.30 6.23
C ILE A 142 0.66 8.89 4.79
N SER A 143 1.53 8.12 4.15
CA SER A 143 1.36 7.67 2.77
C SER A 143 0.09 6.83 2.59
N PRO A 144 -0.13 5.73 3.35
CA PRO A 144 -1.35 4.93 3.18
C PRO A 144 -2.62 5.72 3.55
N LEU A 145 -2.59 6.55 4.60
CA LEU A 145 -3.76 7.32 5.03
C LEU A 145 -4.16 8.40 4.01
N LEU A 146 -3.18 9.15 3.50
CA LEU A 146 -3.44 10.20 2.51
C LEU A 146 -3.92 9.59 1.20
N THR A 147 -3.30 8.50 0.76
CA THR A 147 -3.75 7.77 -0.43
C THR A 147 -5.15 7.18 -0.23
N LEU A 148 -5.46 6.63 0.94
CA LEU A 148 -6.79 6.12 1.26
C LEU A 148 -7.85 7.23 1.10
N VAL A 149 -7.60 8.42 1.65
CA VAL A 149 -8.51 9.57 1.54
C VAL A 149 -8.64 10.04 0.09
N VAL A 150 -7.52 10.29 -0.59
CA VAL A 150 -7.52 10.87 -1.95
C VAL A 150 -8.13 9.91 -2.96
N ALA A 151 -7.79 8.62 -2.91
CA ALA A 151 -8.37 7.61 -3.80
C ALA A 151 -9.87 7.42 -3.53
N THR A 152 -10.29 7.50 -2.25
CA THR A 152 -11.70 7.43 -1.86
C THR A 152 -12.51 8.58 -2.43
N LEU A 153 -12.02 9.81 -2.26
CA LEU A 153 -12.64 10.98 -2.88
C LEU A 153 -12.67 10.85 -4.40
N GLY A 154 -11.59 10.34 -5.01
CA GLY A 154 -11.50 10.10 -6.45
C GLY A 154 -12.60 9.19 -6.99
N TYR A 155 -12.75 7.97 -6.45
CA TYR A 155 -13.79 7.07 -6.96
C TYR A 155 -15.21 7.49 -6.54
N LEU A 156 -15.40 8.17 -5.40
CA LEU A 156 -16.72 8.69 -5.00
C LEU A 156 -17.19 9.80 -5.95
N LEU A 157 -16.29 10.69 -6.36
CA LEU A 157 -16.57 11.70 -7.39
C LEU A 157 -16.89 11.05 -8.73
N ALA A 158 -16.14 10.01 -9.13
CA ALA A 158 -16.44 9.27 -10.35
C ALA A 158 -17.83 8.60 -10.29
N ALA A 159 -18.14 7.94 -9.18
CA ALA A 159 -19.44 7.30 -8.95
C ALA A 159 -20.59 8.32 -8.99
N LEU A 160 -20.41 9.50 -8.39
CA LEU A 160 -21.39 10.59 -8.44
C LEU A 160 -21.64 11.06 -9.88
N LEU A 161 -20.58 11.28 -10.66
CA LEU A 161 -20.71 11.70 -12.06
C LEU A 161 -21.42 10.64 -12.89
N VAL A 162 -21.06 9.36 -12.75
CA VAL A 162 -21.75 8.26 -13.45
C VAL A 162 -23.23 8.22 -13.07
N ALA A 163 -23.55 8.28 -11.78
CA ALA A 163 -24.93 8.27 -11.32
C ALA A 163 -25.76 9.44 -11.88
N THR A 164 -25.24 10.66 -11.83
CA THR A 164 -25.93 11.82 -12.41
C THR A 164 -26.07 11.72 -13.93
N ALA A 165 -25.10 11.13 -14.63
CA ALA A 165 -25.18 10.90 -16.06
C ALA A 165 -26.27 9.87 -16.44
N THR A 166 -26.65 8.97 -15.53
CA THR A 166 -27.74 7.99 -15.76
C THR A 166 -29.13 8.61 -15.60
N LEU A 167 -29.28 9.73 -14.89
CA LEU A 167 -30.57 10.43 -14.76
C LEU A 167 -31.11 10.93 -16.11
N ALA A 168 -30.21 11.25 -17.06
CA ALA A 168 -30.58 11.65 -18.41
C ALA A 168 -30.94 10.45 -19.31
N SER A 169 -30.74 9.22 -18.84
CA SER A 169 -31.03 7.99 -19.57
C SER A 169 -32.39 7.41 -19.17
N SER A 170 -32.98 6.58 -20.04
CA SER A 170 -34.32 6.00 -19.82
C SER A 170 -34.43 5.05 -18.63
N GLN A 171 -33.30 4.69 -18.00
CA GLN A 171 -33.27 3.93 -16.74
C GLN A 171 -32.50 4.72 -15.69
N ASP A 172 -33.18 5.03 -14.60
CA ASP A 172 -32.56 5.67 -13.44
C ASP A 172 -31.72 4.63 -12.67
N LEU A 173 -30.40 4.69 -12.86
CA LEU A 173 -29.42 3.88 -12.12
C LEU A 173 -28.78 4.67 -10.96
N PHE A 174 -29.25 5.87 -10.66
CA PHE A 174 -28.68 6.72 -9.64
C PHE A 174 -28.61 6.00 -8.28
N ALA A 175 -29.74 5.40 -7.89
CA ALA A 175 -29.86 4.60 -6.67
C ALA A 175 -28.98 3.35 -6.70
N ALA A 176 -28.77 2.73 -7.86
CA ALA A 176 -27.93 1.54 -8.00
C ALA A 176 -26.45 1.85 -7.74
N VAL A 177 -25.99 3.03 -8.16
CA VAL A 177 -24.60 3.48 -7.99
C VAL A 177 -24.39 4.04 -6.59
N LEU A 178 -25.15 5.05 -6.15
CA LEU A 178 -24.89 5.75 -4.89
C LEU A 178 -25.31 4.93 -3.67
N TYR A 179 -26.39 4.15 -3.72
CA TYR A 179 -26.75 3.27 -2.60
C TYR A 179 -26.05 1.92 -2.67
N ASN A 180 -24.87 1.86 -3.29
CA ASN A 180 -24.02 0.70 -3.19
C ASN A 180 -23.21 0.76 -1.90
N GLU A 181 -23.51 -0.14 -0.95
CA GLU A 181 -22.84 -0.22 0.35
C GLU A 181 -21.31 -0.32 0.20
N SER A 182 -20.83 -1.00 -0.85
CA SER A 182 -19.40 -1.22 -1.07
C SER A 182 -18.63 0.09 -1.18
N LEU A 183 -19.19 1.15 -1.77
CA LEU A 183 -18.54 2.46 -1.91
C LEU A 183 -18.13 3.07 -0.58
N TYR A 184 -18.94 2.87 0.45
CA TYR A 184 -18.70 3.47 1.77
C TYR A 184 -17.99 2.52 2.73
N ARG A 185 -18.21 1.21 2.56
CA ARG A 185 -17.63 0.18 3.42
C ARG A 185 -16.16 -0.11 3.10
N LEU A 186 -15.78 -0.07 1.83
CA LEU A 186 -14.41 -0.32 1.38
C LEU A 186 -13.35 0.52 2.14
N PRO A 187 -13.42 1.86 2.18
CA PRO A 187 -12.38 2.66 2.83
C PRO A 187 -12.28 2.39 4.34
N LEU A 188 -13.41 2.08 4.98
CA LEU A 188 -13.45 1.71 6.39
C LEU A 188 -12.74 0.37 6.64
N GLN A 189 -12.91 -0.62 5.76
CA GLN A 189 -12.20 -1.90 5.86
C GLN A 189 -10.68 -1.72 5.76
N TYR A 190 -10.19 -0.92 4.80
CA TYR A 190 -8.76 -0.62 4.72
C TYR A 190 -8.25 0.18 5.92
N LEU A 191 -9.06 1.10 6.45
CA LEU A 191 -8.72 1.84 7.66
C LEU A 191 -8.57 0.90 8.87
N THR A 192 -9.45 -0.10 9.01
CA THR A 192 -9.34 -1.10 10.09
C THR A 192 -8.11 -2.00 9.97
N LEU A 193 -7.62 -2.22 8.74
CA LEU A 193 -6.40 -3.00 8.47
C LEU A 193 -5.11 -2.17 8.66
N LEU A 194 -5.20 -0.85 8.79
CA LEU A 194 -4.03 0.03 8.86
C LEU A 194 -3.07 -0.32 10.02
N PRO A 195 -3.51 -0.61 11.26
CA PRO A 195 -2.60 -1.00 12.34
C PRO A 195 -1.84 -2.31 12.04
N PHE A 196 -2.53 -3.28 11.43
CA PHE A 196 -1.89 -4.51 10.98
C PHE A 196 -0.85 -4.22 9.89
N TYR A 197 -1.19 -3.39 8.90
CA TYR A 197 -0.27 -2.98 7.84
C TYR A 197 0.99 -2.29 8.40
N MET A 198 0.83 -1.39 9.38
CA MET A 198 1.95 -0.72 10.05
C MET A 198 2.93 -1.72 10.66
N ALA A 199 2.42 -2.71 11.41
CA ALA A 199 3.26 -3.75 11.99
C ALA A 199 3.85 -4.70 10.94
N TRP A 200 3.08 -5.01 9.89
CA TRP A 200 3.47 -5.90 8.81
C TRP A 200 4.61 -5.36 7.96
N SER A 201 4.63 -4.04 7.73
CA SER A 201 5.60 -3.35 6.88
C SER A 201 6.94 -3.04 7.57
N LEU A 202 7.01 -3.13 8.92
CA LEU A 202 8.22 -2.92 9.71
C LEU A 202 9.50 -3.62 9.20
N PRO A 203 9.51 -4.92 8.85
CA PRO A 203 10.72 -5.57 8.34
C PRO A 203 11.23 -4.92 7.04
N CYS A 204 10.33 -4.56 6.13
CA CYS A 204 10.70 -3.94 4.87
C CYS A 204 11.17 -2.50 5.06
N VAL A 205 10.42 -1.70 5.81
CA VAL A 205 10.76 -0.30 6.11
C VAL A 205 12.06 -0.22 6.91
N GLY A 206 12.22 -1.07 7.93
CA GLY A 206 13.42 -1.15 8.75
C GLY A 206 14.65 -1.56 7.95
N TRP A 207 14.52 -2.54 7.05
CA TRP A 207 15.59 -2.93 6.14
C TRP A 207 16.01 -1.78 5.21
N PHE A 208 15.05 -1.10 4.58
CA PHE A 208 15.36 0.01 3.68
C PHE A 208 16.03 1.19 4.38
N LEU A 209 15.60 1.52 5.61
CA LEU A 209 16.30 2.51 6.43
C LEU A 209 17.70 2.05 6.81
N LEU A 210 17.89 0.79 7.19
CA LEU A 210 19.20 0.26 7.55
C LEU A 210 20.18 0.35 6.38
N VAL A 211 19.76 -0.07 5.18
CA VAL A 211 20.59 0.04 3.97
C VAL A 211 20.83 1.50 3.62
N SER A 212 19.82 2.38 3.75
CA SER A 212 19.98 3.82 3.55
C SER A 212 20.96 4.44 4.56
N ALA A 213 21.04 3.94 5.79
CA ALA A 213 21.99 4.36 6.80
C ALA A 213 23.43 3.88 6.51
N TRP A 214 23.59 2.74 5.85
CA TRP A 214 24.89 2.10 5.63
C TRP A 214 25.54 2.43 4.29
N SER A 215 24.75 2.56 3.23
CA SER A 215 25.26 2.66 1.87
C SER A 215 25.95 4.02 1.60
N LYS A 216 27.14 3.98 1.00
CA LYS A 216 27.88 5.17 0.55
C LYS A 216 27.42 5.67 -0.83
N SER A 217 26.87 4.79 -1.67
CA SER A 217 26.34 5.15 -3.00
C SER A 217 25.29 4.13 -3.47
N ARG A 218 24.30 4.60 -4.26
CA ARG A 218 23.19 3.83 -4.86
C ARG A 218 22.56 2.77 -3.92
N VAL A 219 21.54 3.17 -3.18
CA VAL A 219 20.88 2.32 -2.14
C VAL A 219 20.09 1.16 -2.74
N PHE A 220 19.48 1.35 -3.92
CA PHE A 220 18.56 0.38 -4.53
C PHE A 220 19.18 -1.01 -4.79
N PRO A 221 20.36 -1.15 -5.43
CA PRO A 221 20.98 -2.47 -5.64
C PRO A 221 21.24 -3.23 -4.34
N TRP A 222 21.62 -2.53 -3.27
CA TRP A 222 21.86 -3.15 -1.96
C TRP A 222 20.54 -3.52 -1.27
N ALA A 223 19.51 -2.70 -1.40
CA ALA A 223 18.22 -2.93 -0.79
C ALA A 223 17.53 -4.20 -1.33
N ILE A 224 17.72 -4.52 -2.61
CA ILE A 224 17.12 -5.71 -3.24
C ILE A 224 18.13 -6.86 -3.33
N GLY A 225 19.37 -6.57 -3.73
CA GLY A 225 20.40 -7.57 -3.98
C GLY A 225 20.85 -8.31 -2.72
N MET A 226 21.01 -7.62 -1.58
CA MET A 226 21.46 -8.29 -0.35
C MET A 226 20.43 -9.30 0.18
N PRO A 227 19.13 -8.97 0.33
CA PRO A 227 18.14 -9.97 0.74
C PRO A 227 18.06 -11.13 -0.23
N MET A 228 18.19 -10.87 -1.55
CA MET A 228 18.18 -11.91 -2.56
C MET A 228 19.35 -12.88 -2.41
N ILE A 229 20.58 -12.36 -2.30
CA ILE A 229 21.78 -13.17 -2.13
C ILE A 229 21.72 -13.94 -0.80
N LEU A 230 21.38 -13.26 0.30
CA LEU A 230 21.34 -13.87 1.63
C LEU A 230 20.26 -14.97 1.73
N SER A 231 19.07 -14.71 1.20
CA SER A 231 18.00 -15.71 1.16
C SER A 231 18.40 -16.91 0.32
N LEU A 232 19.04 -16.70 -0.84
CA LEU A 232 19.53 -17.77 -1.71
C LEU A 232 20.56 -18.65 -1.00
N PHE A 233 21.56 -18.06 -0.35
CA PHE A 233 22.57 -18.80 0.41
C PHE A 233 21.95 -19.60 1.56
N ILE A 234 21.09 -18.97 2.37
CA ILE A 234 20.46 -19.63 3.52
C ILE A 234 19.49 -20.72 3.05
N GLY A 235 18.69 -20.45 2.01
CA GLY A 235 17.71 -21.38 1.48
C GLY A 235 18.34 -22.65 0.94
N PHE A 236 19.46 -22.54 0.22
CA PHE A 236 20.21 -23.71 -0.24
C PHE A 236 20.96 -24.43 0.89
N ALA A 237 21.49 -23.70 1.88
CA ALA A 237 22.17 -24.32 3.02
C ALA A 237 21.22 -25.12 3.92
N ILE A 238 20.01 -24.61 4.17
CA ILE A 238 19.00 -25.27 5.02
C ILE A 238 18.28 -26.39 4.26
N HIS A 239 18.08 -26.23 2.95
CA HIS A 239 17.37 -27.21 2.12
C HIS A 239 18.25 -27.77 0.98
N PRO A 240 19.34 -28.48 1.29
CA PRO A 240 20.30 -28.96 0.29
C PRO A 240 19.67 -29.94 -0.72
N ASN A 241 18.72 -30.77 -0.28
CA ASN A 241 17.98 -31.72 -1.13
C ASN A 241 16.64 -31.15 -1.66
N GLY A 242 16.28 -29.92 -1.26
CA GLY A 242 14.99 -29.29 -1.51
C GLY A 242 14.98 -28.32 -2.69
N ALA A 243 15.98 -28.41 -3.57
CA ALA A 243 16.23 -27.47 -4.67
C ALA A 243 15.03 -27.22 -5.59
N ASN A 244 14.05 -28.13 -5.67
CA ASN A 244 12.89 -27.96 -6.56
C ASN A 244 11.67 -27.27 -5.96
N THR A 245 11.45 -27.26 -4.63
CA THR A 245 10.22 -26.60 -4.09
C THR A 245 10.36 -26.02 -2.69
N ALA A 246 10.92 -26.73 -1.70
CA ALA A 246 10.95 -26.25 -0.32
C ALA A 246 11.93 -25.06 -0.13
N GLY A 247 13.16 -25.20 -0.65
CA GLY A 247 14.17 -24.14 -0.59
C GLY A 247 13.70 -22.89 -1.33
N MET A 248 13.10 -23.06 -2.51
CA MET A 248 12.59 -21.94 -3.28
C MET A 248 11.39 -21.26 -2.59
N LYS A 249 10.46 -22.01 -1.99
CA LYS A 249 9.38 -21.44 -1.17
C LYS A 249 9.90 -20.65 0.04
N PHE A 250 10.99 -21.09 0.65
CA PHE A 250 11.64 -20.36 1.74
C PHE A 250 12.27 -19.06 1.23
N ILE A 251 13.07 -19.14 0.16
CA ILE A 251 13.74 -17.98 -0.44
C ILE A 251 12.71 -16.92 -0.85
N THR A 252 11.65 -17.30 -1.56
CA THR A 252 10.61 -16.35 -1.98
C THR A 252 9.91 -15.72 -0.78
N ARG A 253 9.56 -16.50 0.26
CA ARG A 253 8.92 -15.96 1.47
C ARG A 253 9.78 -14.92 2.15
N VAL A 254 11.06 -15.23 2.39
CA VAL A 254 11.99 -14.31 3.07
C VAL A 254 12.25 -13.07 2.21
N LEU A 255 12.50 -13.26 0.91
CA LEU A 255 12.77 -12.17 -0.01
C LEU A 255 11.58 -11.21 -0.11
N LEU A 256 10.37 -11.74 -0.31
CA LEU A 256 9.14 -10.93 -0.35
C LEU A 256 8.87 -10.26 1.00
N ARG A 257 9.11 -10.95 2.12
CA ARG A 257 8.95 -10.33 3.45
C ARG A 257 9.85 -9.10 3.63
N ILE A 258 11.09 -9.15 3.15
CA ILE A 258 12.05 -8.05 3.33
C ILE A 258 11.87 -6.96 2.27
N THR A 259 11.52 -7.31 1.03
CA THR A 259 11.52 -6.35 -0.09
C THR A 259 10.14 -5.80 -0.43
N SER A 260 9.06 -6.55 -0.17
CA SER A 260 7.71 -6.19 -0.60
C SER A 260 6.70 -6.08 0.55
N ALA A 261 7.08 -6.26 1.81
CA ALA A 261 6.12 -6.15 2.93
C ALA A 261 5.54 -4.74 3.11
N ASN A 262 6.16 -3.69 2.57
CA ASN A 262 5.55 -2.37 2.51
C ASN A 262 4.39 -2.27 1.50
N LEU A 263 4.25 -3.24 0.59
CA LEU A 263 3.14 -3.28 -0.37
C LEU A 263 1.86 -3.78 0.34
N PRO A 264 0.75 -3.04 0.26
CA PRO A 264 -0.55 -3.48 0.75
C PRO A 264 -0.95 -4.81 0.10
N GLY A 265 -1.47 -5.75 0.89
CA GLY A 265 -1.83 -7.09 0.43
C GLY A 265 -0.65 -8.06 0.28
N SER A 266 0.60 -7.64 0.52
CA SER A 266 1.77 -8.54 0.43
C SER A 266 1.71 -9.75 1.37
N TRP A 267 0.94 -9.67 2.45
CA TRP A 267 0.71 -10.79 3.37
C TRP A 267 -0.12 -11.92 2.77
N VAL A 268 -0.97 -11.63 1.78
CA VAL A 268 -1.77 -12.65 1.08
C VAL A 268 -0.83 -13.68 0.42
N VAL A 269 0.30 -13.23 -0.12
CA VAL A 269 1.30 -14.10 -0.77
C VAL A 269 1.99 -15.06 0.22
N GLN A 270 1.89 -14.81 1.52
CA GLN A 270 2.48 -15.66 2.55
C GLN A 270 1.54 -16.77 3.02
N VAL A 271 0.25 -16.66 2.69
CA VAL A 271 -0.75 -17.65 3.04
C VAL A 271 -0.64 -18.86 2.09
N PRO A 272 -0.75 -20.10 2.60
CA PRO A 272 -0.77 -21.28 1.75
C PRO A 272 -1.89 -21.22 0.68
N PRO A 273 -1.61 -21.59 -0.58
CA PRO A 273 -2.61 -21.56 -1.66
C PRO A 273 -3.90 -22.32 -1.34
N ASP A 274 -3.79 -23.46 -0.65
CA ASP A 274 -4.95 -24.28 -0.27
C ASP A 274 -5.90 -23.56 0.70
N LEU A 275 -5.36 -22.66 1.53
CA LEU A 275 -6.15 -21.85 2.44
C LEU A 275 -6.73 -20.62 1.72
N LEU A 276 -5.97 -20.03 0.79
CA LEU A 276 -6.47 -18.92 -0.04
C LEU A 276 -7.68 -19.34 -0.88
N GLN A 277 -7.68 -20.55 -1.45
CA GLN A 277 -8.84 -21.10 -2.17
C GLN A 277 -10.07 -21.29 -1.28
N LYS A 278 -9.89 -21.50 0.03
CA LYS A 278 -11.00 -21.56 0.99
C LYS A 278 -11.56 -20.18 1.31
N PHE A 279 -10.72 -19.15 1.33
CA PHE A 279 -11.16 -17.77 1.55
C PHE A 279 -11.90 -17.21 0.34
N ASP A 280 -11.42 -17.51 -0.86
CA ASP A 280 -12.09 -17.13 -2.10
C ASP A 280 -11.80 -18.16 -3.21
N PRO A 281 -12.81 -18.96 -3.61
CA PRO A 281 -12.63 -19.95 -4.68
C PRO A 281 -12.44 -19.31 -6.06
N LYS A 282 -12.76 -18.02 -6.22
CA LYS A 282 -12.61 -17.25 -7.46
C LYS A 282 -11.42 -16.30 -7.43
N LEU A 283 -10.41 -16.57 -6.58
CA LEU A 283 -9.26 -15.69 -6.43
C LEU A 283 -8.50 -15.54 -7.76
N GLU A 284 -8.72 -14.43 -8.46
CA GLU A 284 -7.91 -14.02 -9.60
C GLU A 284 -6.69 -13.21 -9.14
N LEU A 285 -5.55 -13.46 -9.76
CA LEU A 285 -4.25 -12.91 -9.36
C LEU A 285 -4.21 -11.39 -9.63
N GLY A 286 -4.41 -10.57 -8.59
CA GLY A 286 -4.15 -9.12 -8.66
C GLY A 286 -5.22 -8.22 -8.03
N LEU A 287 -6.43 -8.72 -7.76
CA LEU A 287 -7.50 -8.00 -7.08
C LEU A 287 -7.97 -8.78 -5.86
N PHE A 288 -7.57 -8.34 -4.67
CA PHE A 288 -7.94 -9.05 -3.45
C PHE A 288 -9.31 -8.60 -2.98
N SER A 289 -10.23 -9.53 -2.73
CA SER A 289 -11.45 -9.19 -2.03
C SER A 289 -11.10 -8.70 -0.60
N PRO A 290 -11.86 -7.74 -0.02
CA PRO A 290 -11.61 -7.28 1.33
C PRO A 290 -11.61 -8.42 2.36
N HIS A 291 -12.45 -9.43 2.13
CA HIS A 291 -12.50 -10.64 2.93
C HIS A 291 -11.17 -11.40 2.92
N VAL A 292 -10.59 -11.65 1.73
CA VAL A 292 -9.27 -12.30 1.61
C VAL A 292 -8.19 -11.50 2.33
N LEU A 293 -8.19 -10.17 2.23
CA LEU A 293 -7.22 -9.32 2.93
C LEU A 293 -7.35 -9.44 4.46
N THR A 294 -8.57 -9.48 4.99
CA THR A 294 -8.79 -9.62 6.44
C THR A 294 -8.46 -11.01 6.96
N GLU A 295 -8.88 -12.08 6.27
CA GLU A 295 -8.62 -13.45 6.71
C GLU A 295 -7.13 -13.79 6.65
N SER A 296 -6.44 -13.34 5.59
CA SER A 296 -4.98 -13.50 5.48
C SER A 296 -4.23 -12.71 6.56
N ALA A 297 -4.71 -11.53 6.95
CA ALA A 297 -4.13 -10.77 8.06
C ALA A 297 -4.29 -11.53 9.39
N TRP A 298 -5.48 -12.07 9.66
CA TRP A 298 -5.74 -12.91 10.84
C TRP A 298 -4.85 -14.14 10.88
N TYR A 299 -4.71 -14.84 9.75
CA TYR A 299 -3.79 -15.97 9.63
C TYR A 299 -2.36 -15.58 10.03
N CYS A 300 -1.86 -14.44 9.54
CA CYS A 300 -0.51 -13.97 9.84
C CYS A 300 -0.29 -13.57 11.31
N VAL A 301 -1.36 -13.17 12.01
CA VAL A 301 -1.32 -12.94 13.45
C VAL A 301 -1.20 -14.28 14.19
N HIS A 302 -2.01 -15.27 13.81
CA HIS A 302 -2.03 -16.59 14.44
C HIS A 302 -0.76 -17.41 14.18
N ASP A 303 -0.16 -17.29 12.99
CA ASP A 303 1.08 -17.99 12.60
C ASP A 303 2.36 -17.32 13.16
N PHE A 304 2.22 -16.29 14.01
CA PHE A 304 3.32 -15.48 14.56
C PHE A 304 4.24 -14.80 13.52
N SER A 305 3.94 -14.92 12.22
CA SER A 305 4.73 -14.32 11.13
C SER A 305 4.74 -12.80 11.18
N LEU A 306 3.65 -12.19 11.68
CA LEU A 306 3.60 -10.77 12.01
C LEU A 306 4.60 -10.42 13.10
N LEU A 307 4.62 -11.18 14.21
CA LEU A 307 5.46 -10.92 15.37
C LEU A 307 6.94 -11.02 15.03
N PHE A 308 7.38 -12.11 14.39
CA PHE A 308 8.78 -12.28 13.99
C PHE A 308 9.24 -11.19 13.01
N GLY A 309 8.38 -10.82 12.05
CA GLY A 309 8.65 -9.72 11.13
C GLY A 309 8.79 -8.38 11.84
N ALA A 310 7.88 -8.07 12.76
CA ALA A 310 7.91 -6.84 13.54
C ALA A 310 9.17 -6.74 14.42
N MET A 311 9.55 -7.82 15.11
CA MET A 311 10.78 -7.87 15.90
C MET A 311 12.03 -7.63 15.04
N ALA A 312 12.12 -8.31 13.88
CA ALA A 312 13.22 -8.10 12.94
C ALA A 312 13.28 -6.64 12.45
N GLY A 313 12.14 -6.06 12.10
CA GLY A 313 12.01 -4.66 11.70
C GLY A 313 12.51 -3.68 12.78
N ILE A 314 12.09 -3.89 14.03
CA ILE A 314 12.50 -3.07 15.18
C ILE A 314 14.03 -3.15 15.38
N ILE A 315 14.61 -4.35 15.30
CA ILE A 315 16.06 -4.54 15.42
C ILE A 315 16.79 -3.75 14.31
N MET A 316 16.31 -3.82 13.06
CA MET A 316 16.91 -3.09 11.95
C MET A 316 16.81 -1.57 12.11
N ILE A 317 15.70 -1.07 12.65
CA ILE A 317 15.52 0.36 12.97
C ILE A 317 16.50 0.79 14.07
N ILE A 318 16.66 0.00 15.14
CA ILE A 318 17.62 0.27 16.20
C ILE A 318 19.06 0.32 15.65
N LEU A 319 19.41 -0.61 14.77
CA LEU A 319 20.71 -0.63 14.09
C LEU A 319 20.91 0.61 13.21
N ALA A 320 19.88 1.06 12.49
CA ALA A 320 19.93 2.29 11.69
C ALA A 320 20.16 3.53 12.56
N ILE A 321 19.46 3.64 13.70
CA ILE A 321 19.65 4.72 14.69
C ILE A 321 21.08 4.70 15.23
N ARG A 322 21.57 3.52 15.63
CA ARG A 322 22.93 3.36 16.14
C ARG A 322 23.95 3.77 15.08
N ARG A 323 23.75 3.36 13.82
CA ARG A 323 24.65 3.71 12.72
C ARG A 323 24.71 5.21 12.47
N ARG A 324 23.57 5.91 12.51
CA ARG A 324 23.47 7.37 12.39
C ARG A 324 24.25 8.08 13.50
N ARG A 325 24.18 7.58 14.73
CA ARG A 325 24.91 8.17 15.86
C ARG A 325 26.42 8.19 15.64
N TYR A 326 26.98 7.13 15.06
CA TYR A 326 28.44 6.98 14.84
C TYR A 326 28.94 7.46 13.47
N SER A 327 28.12 8.08 12.62
CA SER A 327 28.55 8.53 11.30
C SER A 327 29.55 9.70 11.33
N ASP A 328 29.76 10.34 12.48
CA ASP A 328 30.65 11.51 12.63
C ASP A 328 32.13 11.15 12.71
N VAL A 329 32.44 9.87 12.93
CA VAL A 329 33.83 9.41 13.14
C VAL A 329 34.56 9.17 11.80
N LEU A 330 33.87 9.29 10.67
CA LEU A 330 34.37 8.88 9.34
C LEU A 330 34.19 9.95 8.25
N ALA A 331 33.83 11.19 8.62
CA ALA A 331 33.64 12.30 7.67
C ALA A 331 34.84 13.23 7.63
#